data_AF-A0A9Q8V925-F1
#
_entry.id   AF-A0A9Q8V925-F1
#
_cell.length_a   1.000
_cell.length_b   1.000
_cell.length_c   1.000
_cell.angle_alpha   90.00
_cell.angle_beta   90.00
_cell.angle_gamma   90.00
#
_symmetry.space_group_name_H-M   'P 1'
#
loop_
_entity.id
_entity.type
_entity.pdbx_description
1 polymer ?
#
loop_
_entity_poly.entity_id
_entity_poly.type
_entity_poly.pdbx_seq_one_letter_code
_entity_poly.pdbx_strand_id
1 'polypeptide(L)'
;MDGAGTAVQNLGPQQVRLVYDNIPKQRLREPKLWIYQYRNGANREWNSFYSFAEVEFFQEDFEVQNWWTSAKTPHRWTVLVVRFLRQGEPVHFADVEAWQTSINQSTCGDDKVHVVGKVMLVNDVVKVNMGGKTQVVHQVNSEEGRIQALLDYFGIRMTEEEAKCVDGWDIALPASS
;
A
#
# COMPACT_ATOMS: atom_id res chain seq x y z
N MET A 1 2.71 -7.44 31.41
CA MET A 1 3.38 -6.85 30.24
C MET A 1 2.86 -5.43 30.13
N ASP A 2 3.72 -4.46 30.30
CA ASP A 2 3.39 -3.04 30.26
C ASP A 2 2.83 -2.77 28.86
N GLY A 3 1.60 -2.25 28.73
CA GLY A 3 0.84 -2.16 27.48
C GLY A 3 1.47 -1.37 26.33
N ALA A 4 2.75 -1.00 26.42
CA ALA A 4 3.55 -0.46 25.34
C ALA A 4 4.16 -1.62 24.52
N GLY A 5 3.54 -1.93 23.39
CA GLY A 5 4.14 -2.79 22.38
C GLY A 5 5.50 -2.29 21.91
N THR A 6 6.43 -3.21 21.66
CA THR A 6 7.77 -2.89 21.14
C THR A 6 7.66 -2.21 19.78
N ALA A 7 8.28 -1.04 19.65
CA ALA A 7 8.36 -0.33 18.38
C ALA A 7 9.37 -1.01 17.44
N VAL A 8 8.94 -1.29 16.23
CA VAL A 8 9.77 -1.86 15.16
C VAL A 8 9.86 -0.84 14.03
N GLN A 9 11.05 -0.69 13.45
CA GLN A 9 11.26 0.17 12.29
C GLN A 9 10.60 -0.46 11.06
N ASN A 10 9.81 0.33 10.34
CA ASN A 10 9.20 -0.05 9.06
C ASN A 10 9.87 0.74 7.91
N LEU A 11 9.15 0.98 6.82
CA LEU A 11 9.65 1.75 5.68
C LEU A 11 9.99 3.20 6.07
N GLY A 12 11.23 3.60 5.86
CA GLY A 12 11.68 4.98 6.12
C GLY A 12 11.76 5.30 7.61
N PRO A 13 11.32 6.51 8.06
CA PRO A 13 11.26 6.85 9.47
C PRO A 13 10.04 6.24 10.19
N GLN A 14 9.19 5.49 9.47
CA GLN A 14 7.98 4.94 10.06
C GLN A 14 8.32 3.87 11.10
N GLN A 15 7.62 3.91 12.21
CA GLN A 15 7.66 2.88 13.23
C GLN A 15 6.28 2.28 13.41
N VAL A 16 6.24 0.99 13.68
CA VAL A 16 5.03 0.20 13.88
C VAL A 16 5.12 -0.54 15.21
N ARG A 17 3.98 -0.82 15.83
CA ARG A 17 3.91 -1.66 17.02
C ARG A 17 2.57 -2.38 17.09
N LEU A 18 2.55 -3.45 17.89
CA LEU A 18 1.34 -4.18 18.21
C LEU A 18 1.04 -4.03 19.71
N VAL A 19 -0.17 -3.59 20.05
CA VAL A 19 -0.62 -3.38 21.44
C VAL A 19 -1.81 -4.28 21.71
N TYR A 20 -1.90 -4.87 22.91
CA TYR A 20 -3.04 -5.68 23.33
C TYR A 20 -3.93 -4.91 24.31
N ASP A 21 -5.01 -4.30 23.82
CA ASP A 21 -5.84 -3.37 24.60
C ASP A 21 -7.29 -3.25 24.09
N ASN A 22 -8.11 -2.43 24.75
CA ASN A 22 -9.46 -2.09 24.32
C ASN A 22 -9.45 -0.99 23.25
N ILE A 23 -10.37 -1.07 22.28
CA ILE A 23 -10.62 0.02 21.33
C ILE A 23 -11.60 1.07 21.91
N PRO A 24 -11.60 2.34 21.42
CA PRO A 24 -12.33 3.44 22.08
C PRO A 24 -13.83 3.23 22.34
N LYS A 25 -14.51 2.43 21.50
CA LYS A 25 -15.96 2.14 21.63
C LYS A 25 -16.26 0.76 22.23
N GLN A 26 -15.25 0.06 22.73
CA GLN A 26 -15.42 -1.28 23.28
C GLN A 26 -16.13 -1.21 24.64
N ARG A 27 -17.35 -1.76 24.71
CA ARG A 27 -18.14 -1.76 25.96
C ARG A 27 -17.61 -2.77 26.97
N LEU A 28 -17.26 -3.96 26.50
CA LEU A 28 -16.73 -5.03 27.34
C LEU A 28 -15.22 -4.88 27.47
N ARG A 29 -14.68 -4.98 28.69
CA ARG A 29 -13.23 -4.88 28.91
C ARG A 29 -12.48 -6.12 28.45
N GLU A 30 -13.17 -7.24 28.33
CA GLU A 30 -12.64 -8.49 27.78
C GLU A 30 -13.57 -9.05 26.69
N PRO A 31 -13.01 -9.76 25.68
CA PRO A 31 -11.57 -9.91 25.43
C PRO A 31 -10.96 -8.60 24.90
N LYS A 32 -9.68 -8.36 25.22
CA LYS A 32 -8.88 -7.33 24.54
C LYS A 32 -8.59 -7.68 23.09
N LEU A 33 -8.23 -6.68 22.30
CA LEU A 33 -7.89 -6.82 20.89
C LEU A 33 -6.41 -6.50 20.66
N TRP A 34 -5.84 -7.13 19.64
CA TRP A 34 -4.56 -6.69 19.09
C TRP A 34 -4.79 -5.45 18.23
N ILE A 35 -4.05 -4.37 18.48
CA ILE A 35 -4.16 -3.07 17.82
C ILE A 35 -2.83 -2.80 17.11
N TYR A 36 -2.86 -2.77 15.78
CA TYR A 36 -1.71 -2.37 14.97
C TYR A 36 -1.64 -0.85 14.90
N GLN A 37 -0.52 -0.29 15.35
CA GLN A 37 -0.29 1.16 15.38
C GLN A 37 0.94 1.53 14.55
N TYR A 38 0.91 2.73 13.96
CA TYR A 38 2.04 3.30 13.25
C TYR A 38 2.28 4.75 13.67
N ARG A 39 3.50 5.23 13.45
CA ARG A 39 3.85 6.66 13.53
C ARG A 39 4.91 6.99 12.49
N ASN A 40 4.83 8.16 11.89
CA ASN A 40 5.75 8.61 10.85
C ASN A 40 6.95 9.37 11.46
N GLY A 41 7.69 8.71 12.34
CA GLY A 41 8.85 9.26 13.05
C GLY A 41 8.78 9.04 14.57
N ALA A 42 9.94 8.85 15.21
CA ALA A 42 10.03 8.52 16.63
C ALA A 42 9.45 9.59 17.58
N ASN A 43 9.36 10.84 17.12
CA ASN A 43 8.80 11.98 17.85
C ASN A 43 7.33 12.28 17.50
N ARG A 44 6.67 11.43 16.70
CA ARG A 44 5.25 11.58 16.33
C ARG A 44 4.37 10.72 17.24
N GLU A 45 3.10 11.11 17.33
CA GLU A 45 2.08 10.34 18.04
C GLU A 45 1.77 9.03 17.31
N TRP A 46 1.40 8.01 18.10
CA TRP A 46 0.94 6.74 17.58
C TRP A 46 -0.48 6.86 17.05
N ASN A 47 -0.70 6.35 15.84
CA ASN A 47 -2.00 6.25 15.20
C ASN A 47 -2.39 4.77 15.10
N SER A 48 -3.60 4.42 15.56
CA SER A 48 -4.15 3.08 15.35
C SER A 48 -4.65 2.93 13.93
N PHE A 49 -4.22 1.88 13.23
CA PHE A 49 -4.61 1.62 11.84
C PHE A 49 -5.76 0.62 11.76
N TYR A 50 -5.59 -0.56 12.36
CA TYR A 50 -6.64 -1.57 12.52
C TYR A 50 -6.42 -2.39 13.79
N SER A 51 -7.44 -3.17 14.15
CA SER A 51 -7.40 -4.12 15.26
C SER A 51 -7.98 -5.46 14.85
N PHE A 52 -7.56 -6.55 15.49
CA PHE A 52 -8.10 -7.89 15.27
C PHE A 52 -8.22 -8.68 16.58
N ALA A 53 -9.14 -9.63 16.59
CA ALA A 53 -9.32 -10.60 17.65
C ALA A 53 -8.66 -11.94 17.27
N GLU A 54 -8.39 -12.79 18.25
CA GLU A 54 -7.86 -14.15 18.05
C GLU A 54 -9.01 -15.14 17.82
N VAL A 55 -9.86 -14.84 16.85
CA VAL A 55 -10.94 -15.73 16.40
C VAL A 55 -10.51 -16.45 15.12
N GLU A 56 -10.88 -17.71 14.98
CA GLU A 56 -10.61 -18.49 13.78
C GLU A 56 -11.45 -17.99 12.60
N PHE A 57 -10.84 -17.96 11.41
CA PHE A 57 -11.50 -17.66 10.15
C PHE A 57 -11.35 -18.85 9.20
N PHE A 58 -12.44 -19.18 8.52
CA PHE A 58 -12.49 -20.20 7.48
C PHE A 58 -12.67 -19.57 6.09
N GLN A 59 -12.61 -20.39 5.05
CA GLN A 59 -12.72 -19.95 3.67
C GLN A 59 -14.02 -19.16 3.44
N GLU A 60 -15.13 -19.63 4.01
CA GLU A 60 -16.45 -19.03 3.88
C GLU A 60 -16.50 -17.62 4.51
N ASP A 61 -15.79 -17.40 5.61
CA ASP A 61 -15.69 -16.08 6.24
C ASP A 61 -14.95 -15.09 5.32
N PHE A 62 -13.91 -15.56 4.62
CA PHE A 62 -13.19 -14.73 3.65
C PHE A 62 -14.03 -14.45 2.41
N GLU A 63 -14.86 -15.38 1.96
CA GLU A 63 -15.76 -15.17 0.82
C GLU A 63 -16.79 -14.08 1.11
N VAL A 64 -17.41 -14.10 2.28
CA VAL A 64 -18.35 -13.05 2.72
C VAL A 64 -17.64 -11.70 2.82
N GLN A 65 -16.47 -11.64 3.44
CA GLN A 65 -15.69 -10.41 3.58
C GLN A 65 -15.23 -9.85 2.23
N ASN A 66 -14.76 -10.71 1.33
CA ASN A 66 -14.31 -10.34 -0.01
C ASN A 66 -15.45 -9.79 -0.86
N TRP A 67 -16.61 -10.44 -0.84
CA TRP A 67 -17.81 -9.97 -1.54
C TRP A 67 -18.22 -8.58 -1.04
N TRP A 68 -18.33 -8.42 0.29
CA TRP A 68 -18.69 -7.13 0.88
C TRP A 68 -17.67 -6.05 0.51
N THR A 69 -16.37 -6.35 0.62
CA THR A 69 -15.30 -5.40 0.30
C THR A 69 -15.37 -4.95 -1.16
N SER A 70 -15.57 -5.90 -2.09
CA SER A 70 -15.62 -5.63 -3.52
C SER A 70 -16.89 -4.88 -3.94
N ALA A 71 -18.04 -5.16 -3.29
CA ALA A 71 -19.33 -4.63 -3.71
C ALA A 71 -19.78 -3.38 -2.94
N LYS A 72 -19.32 -3.17 -1.71
CA LYS A 72 -19.92 -2.20 -0.77
C LYS A 72 -18.94 -1.21 -0.15
N THR A 73 -17.67 -1.20 -0.55
CA THR A 73 -16.67 -0.26 -0.03
C THR A 73 -16.24 0.76 -1.08
N PRO A 74 -15.59 1.87 -0.68
CA PRO A 74 -15.06 2.87 -1.62
C PRO A 74 -14.11 2.32 -2.68
N HIS A 75 -13.55 1.12 -2.48
CA HIS A 75 -12.73 0.42 -3.47
C HIS A 75 -13.49 0.15 -4.78
N ARG A 76 -14.84 0.17 -4.76
CA ARG A 76 -15.68 0.14 -5.97
C ARG A 76 -15.51 1.38 -6.87
N TRP A 77 -15.01 2.49 -6.34
CA TRP A 77 -14.83 3.77 -7.06
C TRP A 77 -13.41 4.33 -6.91
N THR A 78 -12.45 3.50 -6.52
CA THR A 78 -11.06 3.91 -6.38
C THR A 78 -10.18 2.87 -7.05
N VAL A 79 -9.43 3.26 -8.08
CA VAL A 79 -8.33 2.41 -8.56
C VAL A 79 -7.19 2.56 -7.58
N LEU A 80 -6.88 1.51 -6.82
CA LEU A 80 -5.76 1.50 -5.90
C LEU A 80 -4.86 0.31 -6.18
N VAL A 81 -3.63 0.59 -6.61
CA VAL A 81 -2.59 -0.43 -6.80
C VAL A 81 -1.38 -0.03 -5.98
N VAL A 82 -0.81 -0.96 -5.22
CA VAL A 82 0.38 -0.71 -4.40
C VAL A 82 1.39 -1.81 -4.66
N ARG A 83 2.64 -1.42 -4.92
CA ARG A 83 3.77 -2.35 -5.05
C ARG A 83 4.93 -1.87 -4.21
N PHE A 84 5.51 -2.79 -3.44
CA PHE A 84 6.72 -2.52 -2.68
C PHE A 84 7.96 -2.71 -3.54
N LEU A 85 8.91 -1.80 -3.40
CA LEU A 85 10.13 -1.72 -4.21
C LEU A 85 11.27 -2.35 -3.43
N ARG A 86 11.98 -3.28 -4.08
CA ARG A 86 13.12 -3.96 -3.48
C ARG A 86 14.41 -3.19 -3.76
N GLN A 87 15.37 -3.32 -2.86
CA GLN A 87 16.71 -2.77 -3.08
C GLN A 87 17.33 -3.35 -4.36
N GLY A 88 17.97 -2.50 -5.17
CA GLY A 88 18.62 -2.91 -6.42
C GLY A 88 17.66 -3.16 -7.58
N GLU A 89 16.35 -3.04 -7.37
CA GLU A 89 15.38 -3.16 -8.45
C GLU A 89 15.47 -1.96 -9.41
N PRO A 90 15.57 -2.17 -10.73
CA PRO A 90 15.54 -1.06 -11.68
C PRO A 90 14.13 -0.48 -11.70
N VAL A 91 13.98 0.79 -11.32
CA VAL A 91 12.70 1.49 -11.43
C VAL A 91 12.89 2.75 -12.24
N HIS A 92 12.13 2.87 -13.33
CA HIS A 92 12.20 4.02 -14.22
C HIS A 92 11.13 5.05 -13.80
N PHE A 93 11.55 6.10 -13.12
CA PHE A 93 10.71 7.24 -12.79
C PHE A 93 11.23 8.45 -13.56
N ALA A 94 10.37 9.10 -14.34
CA ALA A 94 10.75 10.01 -15.42
C ALA A 94 11.60 11.23 -15.00
N ASP A 95 11.63 11.60 -13.71
CA ASP A 95 12.34 12.81 -13.24
C ASP A 95 13.10 12.59 -11.92
N VAL A 96 13.71 11.41 -11.75
CA VAL A 96 14.30 11.04 -10.46
C VAL A 96 15.76 10.56 -10.59
N GLU A 97 16.53 11.24 -11.43
CA GLU A 97 17.99 11.03 -11.64
C GLU A 97 18.81 11.00 -10.32
N ALA A 98 18.31 11.60 -9.24
CA ALA A 98 18.99 11.62 -7.94
C ALA A 98 19.10 10.24 -7.24
N TRP A 99 18.43 9.19 -7.73
CA TRP A 99 18.22 7.95 -6.96
C TRP A 99 19.13 6.79 -7.39
N GLN A 100 19.75 6.89 -8.56
CA GLN A 100 20.82 5.98 -8.97
C GLN A 100 22.01 6.03 -8.00
N THR A 101 22.22 7.17 -7.31
CA THR A 101 23.36 7.36 -6.41
C THR A 101 23.20 6.70 -5.04
N SER A 102 21.97 6.50 -4.53
CA SER A 102 21.75 5.99 -3.17
C SER A 102 21.58 4.47 -3.07
N ILE A 103 21.24 3.78 -4.17
CA ILE A 103 21.06 2.32 -4.16
C ILE A 103 22.42 1.58 -4.21
N ASN A 104 23.47 2.22 -4.72
CA ASN A 104 24.80 1.63 -4.86
C ASN A 104 25.63 1.57 -3.57
N GLN A 105 25.07 1.96 -2.41
CA GLN A 105 25.82 2.08 -1.15
C GLN A 105 25.32 1.15 -0.04
N SER A 106 24.81 -0.04 -0.38
CA SER A 106 24.67 -1.12 0.60
C SER A 106 24.95 -2.46 -0.04
N THR A 107 26.21 -2.88 0.06
CA THR A 107 26.61 -4.28 -0.05
C THR A 107 26.32 -4.96 1.28
N CYS A 108 25.33 -5.85 1.33
CA CYS A 108 25.29 -6.88 2.36
C CYS A 108 24.77 -8.20 1.78
N GLY A 109 25.63 -9.21 1.82
CA GLY A 109 25.30 -10.59 1.46
C GLY A 109 24.49 -11.26 2.56
N ASP A 110 23.20 -10.99 2.58
CA ASP A 110 22.21 -11.80 3.29
C ASP A 110 21.03 -11.99 2.32
N ASP A 111 20.48 -13.19 2.18
CA ASP A 111 19.41 -13.55 1.23
C ASP A 111 18.05 -12.86 1.53
N LYS A 112 18.06 -11.75 2.27
CA LYS A 112 16.87 -11.05 2.76
C LYS A 112 16.44 -9.98 1.77
N VAL A 113 15.16 -10.03 1.42
CA VAL A 113 14.52 -9.00 0.60
C VAL A 113 14.39 -7.71 1.41
N HIS A 114 15.18 -6.70 1.04
CA HIS A 114 15.10 -5.36 1.63
C HIS A 114 14.13 -4.49 0.85
N VAL A 115 13.03 -4.08 1.49
CA VAL A 115 12.06 -3.14 0.92
C VAL A 115 12.53 -1.71 1.17
N VAL A 116 12.80 -0.97 0.09
CA VAL A 116 13.32 0.40 0.13
C VAL A 116 12.27 1.44 -0.20
N GLY A 117 11.11 1.02 -0.70
CA GLY A 117 10.05 1.93 -1.07
C GLY A 117 8.75 1.26 -1.45
N LYS A 118 7.83 2.07 -1.94
CA LYS A 118 6.59 1.65 -2.58
C LYS A 118 6.19 2.63 -3.67
N VAL A 119 5.61 2.09 -4.74
CA VAL A 119 4.87 2.83 -5.76
C VAL A 119 3.39 2.54 -5.61
N MET A 120 2.56 3.55 -5.84
CA MET A 120 1.11 3.48 -5.69
C MET A 120 0.45 4.15 -6.88
N LEU A 121 -0.58 3.53 -7.46
CA LEU A 121 -1.50 4.16 -8.39
C LEU A 121 -2.78 4.45 -7.61
N VAL A 122 -3.18 5.71 -7.54
CA VAL A 122 -4.45 6.13 -6.95
C VAL A 122 -5.24 6.85 -8.02
N ASN A 123 -6.26 6.18 -8.55
CA ASN A 123 -7.04 6.56 -9.72
C ASN A 123 -6.16 6.74 -10.96
N ASP A 124 -5.73 7.96 -11.19
CA ASP A 124 -4.98 8.46 -12.33
C ASP A 124 -3.58 8.97 -11.93
N VAL A 125 -3.23 8.90 -10.65
CA VAL A 125 -1.98 9.46 -10.13
C VAL A 125 -1.05 8.36 -9.62
N VAL A 126 0.13 8.26 -10.24
CA VAL A 126 1.22 7.42 -9.74
C VAL A 126 2.05 8.21 -8.73
N LYS A 127 2.23 7.62 -7.55
CA LYS A 127 2.95 8.19 -6.42
C LYS A 127 4.01 7.23 -5.92
N VAL A 128 5.15 7.77 -5.51
CA VAL A 128 6.27 6.99 -4.98
C VAL A 128 6.61 7.46 -3.58
N ASN A 129 6.89 6.52 -2.68
CA ASN A 129 7.43 6.78 -1.36
C ASN A 129 8.57 5.79 -1.08
N MET A 130 9.79 6.29 -0.96
CA MET A 130 10.98 5.46 -0.72
C MET A 130 11.48 5.59 0.72
N GLY A 131 10.56 5.52 1.67
CA GLY A 131 10.86 5.72 3.08
C GLY A 131 10.98 7.18 3.48
N GLY A 132 10.28 8.08 2.80
CA GLY A 132 10.30 9.51 3.10
C GLY A 132 8.98 10.17 2.75
N LYS A 133 9.07 11.34 2.09
CA LYS A 133 7.90 12.05 1.58
C LYS A 133 7.37 11.36 0.33
N THR A 134 6.05 11.19 0.25
CA THR A 134 5.39 10.74 -0.97
C THR A 134 5.46 11.82 -2.05
N GLN A 135 5.86 11.44 -3.27
CA GLN A 135 5.95 12.31 -4.43
C GLN A 135 5.04 11.80 -5.55
N VAL A 136 4.44 12.70 -6.32
CA VAL A 136 3.72 12.35 -7.56
C VAL A 136 4.77 12.24 -8.66
N VAL A 137 4.77 11.13 -9.40
CA VAL A 137 5.77 10.86 -10.45
C VAL A 137 5.16 10.76 -11.85
N HIS A 138 3.84 10.56 -11.94
CA HIS A 138 3.13 10.50 -13.21
C HIS A 138 1.65 10.81 -12.98
N GLN A 139 1.13 11.80 -13.70
CA GLN A 139 -0.30 12.08 -13.84
C GLN A 139 -0.79 11.47 -15.16
N VAL A 140 -1.62 10.44 -15.07
CA VAL A 140 -2.21 9.76 -16.21
C VAL A 140 -3.46 10.50 -16.65
N ASN A 141 -3.64 10.68 -17.97
CA ASN A 141 -4.77 11.45 -18.52
C ASN A 141 -5.69 10.62 -19.42
N SER A 142 -5.41 9.33 -19.60
CA SER A 142 -6.12 8.45 -20.53
C SER A 142 -6.12 6.99 -20.05
N GLU A 143 -7.09 6.18 -20.46
CA GLU A 143 -7.10 4.74 -20.12
C GLU A 143 -5.92 3.98 -20.71
N GLU A 144 -5.53 4.28 -21.95
CA GLU A 144 -4.38 3.62 -22.57
C GLU A 144 -3.10 3.91 -21.77
N GLY A 145 -2.92 5.17 -21.36
CA GLY A 145 -1.86 5.57 -20.44
C GLY A 145 -1.94 4.89 -19.06
N ARG A 146 -3.15 4.62 -18.54
CA ARG A 146 -3.32 3.97 -17.23
C ARG A 146 -2.95 2.49 -17.31
N ILE A 147 -3.36 1.82 -18.38
CA ILE A 147 -2.98 0.43 -18.68
C ILE A 147 -1.47 0.33 -18.87
N GLN A 148 -0.86 1.28 -19.58
CA GLN A 148 0.60 1.33 -19.73
C GLN A 148 1.28 1.55 -18.37
N ALA A 149 0.75 2.42 -17.51
CA ALA A 149 1.27 2.62 -16.15
C ALA A 149 1.16 1.36 -15.26
N LEU A 150 0.09 0.57 -15.40
CA LEU A 150 -0.04 -0.74 -14.73
C LEU A 150 1.10 -1.69 -15.12
N LEU A 151 1.46 -1.71 -16.41
CA LEU A 151 2.58 -2.51 -16.88
C LEU A 151 3.92 -1.97 -16.38
N ASP A 152 4.20 -0.68 -16.61
CA ASP A 152 5.52 -0.09 -16.36
C ASP A 152 5.90 -0.04 -14.89
N TYR A 153 4.95 0.33 -14.01
CA TYR A 153 5.25 0.51 -12.59
C TYR A 153 4.91 -0.72 -11.74
N PHE A 154 3.96 -1.55 -12.18
CA PHE A 154 3.43 -2.66 -11.38
C PHE A 154 3.67 -4.04 -12.01
N GLY A 155 4.10 -4.12 -13.26
CA GLY A 155 4.26 -5.39 -13.98
C GLY A 155 2.94 -6.09 -14.28
N ILE A 156 1.82 -5.36 -14.23
CA ILE A 156 0.47 -5.90 -14.47
C ILE A 156 0.16 -5.69 -15.95
N ARG A 157 0.13 -6.79 -16.70
CA ARG A 157 -0.30 -6.79 -18.10
C ARG A 157 -1.79 -7.10 -18.17
N MET A 158 -2.54 -6.24 -18.82
CA MET A 158 -3.93 -6.50 -19.18
C MET A 158 -4.02 -7.03 -20.60
N THR A 159 -4.92 -7.99 -20.81
CA THR A 159 -5.37 -8.40 -22.12
C THR A 159 -6.28 -7.33 -22.75
N GLU A 160 -6.51 -7.41 -24.06
CA GLU A 160 -7.43 -6.49 -24.74
C GLU A 160 -8.87 -6.60 -24.20
N GLU A 161 -9.30 -7.80 -23.81
CA GLU A 161 -10.64 -8.04 -23.26
C GLU A 161 -10.79 -7.40 -21.88
N GLU A 162 -9.80 -7.57 -21.00
CA GLU A 162 -9.80 -6.94 -19.67
C GLU A 162 -9.73 -5.41 -19.76
N ALA A 163 -8.94 -4.88 -20.70
CA ALA A 163 -8.86 -3.43 -20.93
C ALA A 163 -10.22 -2.86 -21.35
N LYS A 164 -10.93 -3.54 -22.26
CA LYS A 164 -12.28 -3.15 -22.71
C LYS A 164 -13.32 -3.18 -21.59
N CYS A 165 -13.15 -4.02 -20.57
CA CYS A 165 -14.05 -4.05 -19.42
C CYS A 165 -14.00 -2.77 -18.57
N VAL A 166 -12.99 -1.90 -18.77
CA VAL A 166 -12.92 -0.60 -18.11
C VAL A 166 -13.83 0.43 -18.80
N ASP A 167 -14.18 0.20 -20.08
CA ASP A 167 -15.03 1.11 -20.84
C ASP A 167 -16.41 1.24 -20.18
N GLY A 168 -16.85 2.48 -19.97
CA GLY A 168 -18.13 2.79 -19.34
C GLY A 168 -18.13 2.63 -17.81
N TRP A 169 -16.99 2.34 -17.19
CA TRP A 169 -16.88 2.37 -15.73
C TRP A 169 -16.85 3.80 -15.21
N ASP A 170 -17.43 4.04 -14.03
CA ASP A 170 -17.60 5.39 -13.45
C ASP A 170 -16.29 6.18 -13.28
N ILE A 171 -15.15 5.47 -13.22
CA ILE A 171 -13.80 6.05 -13.04
C ILE A 171 -12.87 5.78 -14.23
N ALA A 172 -13.45 5.46 -15.39
CA ALA A 172 -12.73 5.44 -16.66
C ALA A 172 -12.26 6.87 -17.02
N LEU A 173 -11.00 6.97 -17.44
CA LEU A 173 -10.40 8.14 -18.05
C LEU A 173 -10.85 8.26 -19.52
N PRO A 174 -10.74 9.44 -20.13
CA PRO A 174 -11.01 9.58 -21.55
C PRO A 174 -10.04 8.74 -22.39
N ALA A 175 -10.45 8.40 -23.61
CA ALA A 175 -9.52 7.86 -24.60
C ALA A 175 -8.48 8.91 -24.97
N SER A 176 -7.27 8.46 -25.34
CA SER A 176 -6.22 9.31 -25.87
C SER A 176 -6.73 10.11 -27.08
N SER A 177 -6.56 11.45 -27.06
CA SER A 177 -6.94 12.36 -28.15
C SER A 177 -6.01 12.26 -29.36
#